data_AF-A0A3S9BRR1-F1
#
_entry.id   AF-A0A3S9BRR1-F1
#
_cell.length_a   1.000
_cell.length_b   1.000
_cell.length_c   1.000
_cell.angle_alpha   90.00
_cell.angle_beta   90.00
_cell.angle_gamma   90.00
#
_symmetry.space_group_name_H-M   'P 1'
#
loop_
_entity.id
_entity.type
_entity.pdbx_description
1 polymer ?
#
loop_
_entity_poly.entity_id
_entity_poly.type
_entity_poly.pdbx_seq_one_letter_code
_entity_poly.pdbx_strand_id
1 'polypeptide(L)'
;MTASTTMTIRVSSETKLKLERIAAATRRSKSFLAAEAVSAYVDRELEIFEGIKRGVADAAAGRVVPHDEAMAEIDAIIEAAEAKRAGKA
;
A
#
# COMPACT_ATOMS: atom_id res chain seq x y z
N MET A 1 -7.52 4.64 24.67
CA MET A 1 -6.97 5.87 24.07
C MET A 1 -5.71 5.47 23.33
N THR A 2 -5.65 5.61 22.02
CA THR A 2 -4.40 5.41 21.28
C THR A 2 -3.47 6.56 21.62
N ALA A 3 -2.28 6.24 22.14
CA ALA A 3 -1.28 7.24 22.47
C ALA A 3 -0.80 7.92 21.18
N SER A 4 -0.87 9.25 21.12
CA SER A 4 -0.31 10.03 20.01
C SER A 4 1.08 10.55 20.40
N THR A 5 2.04 10.41 19.49
CA THR A 5 3.37 11.02 19.60
C THR A 5 3.48 12.21 18.65
N THR A 6 4.13 13.28 19.10
CA THR A 6 4.42 14.45 18.27
C THR A 6 5.72 14.25 17.50
N MET A 7 5.67 14.51 16.20
CA MET A 7 6.84 14.55 15.33
C MET A 7 6.95 15.93 14.67
N THR A 8 8.11 16.57 14.78
CA THR A 8 8.39 17.85 14.11
C THR A 8 9.15 17.59 12.82
N ILE A 9 8.55 17.96 11.69
CA ILE A 9 9.14 17.78 10.35
C ILE A 9 9.36 19.12 9.67
N ARG A 10 10.38 19.19 8.81
CA ARG A 10 10.55 20.30 7.86
C ARG A 10 9.87 19.95 6.56
N VAL A 11 9.11 20.89 6.00
CA VAL A 11 8.47 20.79 4.68
C VAL A 11 8.80 22.03 3.86
N SER A 12 8.80 21.90 2.54
CA SER A 12 8.97 23.06 1.67
C SER A 12 7.82 24.06 1.83
N SER A 13 8.08 25.33 1.55
CA SER A 13 7.05 26.39 1.55
C SER A 13 5.90 26.05 0.60
N GLU A 14 6.21 25.50 -0.57
CA GLU A 14 5.23 25.04 -1.54
C GLU A 14 4.32 23.93 -0.97
N THR A 15 4.90 22.94 -0.29
CA THR A 15 4.13 21.84 0.33
C THR A 15 3.19 22.38 1.41
N LYS A 16 3.67 23.31 2.23
CA LYS A 16 2.84 23.98 3.24
C LYS A 16 1.63 24.67 2.60
N LEU A 17 1.83 25.44 1.52
CA LEU A 17 0.75 26.15 0.83
C LEU A 17 -0.26 25.18 0.20
N LYS A 18 0.21 24.09 -0.43
CA LYS A 18 -0.65 23.04 -0.97
C LYS A 18 -1.50 22.39 0.13
N LEU A 19 -0.90 22.09 1.28
CA LEU A 19 -1.60 21.53 2.44
C LEU A 19 -2.64 22.49 3.02
N GLU A 20 -2.35 23.79 3.05
CA GLU A 20 -3.31 24.83 3.48
C GLU A 20 -4.56 24.88 2.59
N ARG A 21 -4.38 24.76 1.27
CA ARG A 21 -5.50 24.70 0.33
C ARG A 21 -6.38 23.46 0.55
N ILE A 22 -5.76 22.29 0.76
CA ILE A 22 -6.51 21.05 1.03
C ILE A 22 -7.24 21.14 2.38
N ALA A 23 -6.57 21.66 3.41
CA ALA A 23 -7.16 21.87 4.73
C ALA A 23 -8.43 22.74 4.67
N ALA A 24 -8.36 23.85 3.93
CA ALA A 24 -9.50 24.74 3.73
C ALA A 24 -10.65 24.04 2.97
N ALA A 25 -10.35 23.33 1.88
CA ALA A 25 -11.36 22.64 1.07
C ALA A 25 -12.04 21.47 1.79
N THR A 26 -11.31 20.76 2.66
CA THR A 26 -11.79 19.56 3.36
C THR A 26 -12.32 19.83 4.77
N ARG A 27 -12.17 21.07 5.28
CA ARG A 27 -12.45 21.45 6.68
C ARG A 27 -11.71 20.57 7.69
N ARG A 28 -10.46 20.20 7.38
CA ARG A 28 -9.57 19.42 8.25
C ARG A 28 -8.35 20.25 8.63
N SER A 29 -7.75 19.98 9.78
CA SER A 29 -6.52 20.67 10.19
C SER A 29 -5.32 20.19 9.36
N LYS A 30 -4.32 21.06 9.21
CA LYS A 30 -3.06 20.69 8.56
C LYS A 30 -2.39 19.50 9.23
N SER A 31 -2.36 19.50 10.57
CA SER A 31 -1.75 18.41 11.35
C SER A 31 -2.47 17.09 11.16
N PHE A 32 -3.81 17.11 11.05
CA PHE A 32 -4.59 15.92 10.74
C PHE A 32 -4.22 15.37 9.36
N LEU A 33 -4.24 16.22 8.32
CA LEU A 33 -3.88 15.80 6.96
C LEU A 33 -2.43 15.32 6.84
N ALA A 34 -1.50 15.96 7.55
CA ALA A 34 -0.11 15.53 7.58
C ALA A 34 0.06 14.18 8.28
N ALA A 35 -0.62 13.96 9.41
CA ALA A 35 -0.60 12.68 10.10
C ALA A 35 -1.17 11.56 9.22
N GLU A 36 -2.33 11.78 8.60
CA GLU A 36 -2.94 10.82 7.67
C GLU A 36 -2.01 10.49 6.50
N ALA A 37 -1.39 11.50 5.88
CA ALA A 37 -0.48 11.29 4.76
C ALA A 37 0.78 10.50 5.17
N VAL A 38 1.34 10.79 6.35
CA VAL A 38 2.50 10.07 6.87
C VAL A 38 2.13 8.63 7.22
N SER A 39 1.01 8.39 7.90
CA SER A 39 0.52 7.04 8.21
C SER A 39 0.30 6.22 6.95
N ALA A 40 -0.43 6.76 5.98
CA ALA A 40 -0.69 6.08 4.72
C ALA A 40 0.58 5.78 3.92
N TYR A 41 1.62 6.62 4.03
CA TYR A 41 2.93 6.33 3.45
C TYR A 41 3.62 5.19 4.20
N VAL A 42 3.76 5.30 5.52
CA VAL A 42 4.45 4.31 6.35
C VAL A 42 3.83 2.92 6.22
N ASP A 43 2.50 2.81 6.28
CA ASP A 43 1.80 1.53 6.20
C ASP A 43 2.08 0.83 4.85
N ARG A 44 1.99 1.57 3.75
CA ARG A 44 2.29 1.05 2.40
C ARG A 44 3.75 0.65 2.26
N GLU A 45 4.67 1.52 2.69
CA GLU A 45 6.09 1.24 2.54
C GLU A 45 6.51 0.03 3.39
N LEU A 46 6.01 -0.08 4.63
CA LEU A 46 6.31 -1.23 5.48
C LEU A 46 5.78 -2.53 4.89
N GLU A 47 4.56 -2.55 4.36
CA GLU A 47 4.01 -3.73 3.68
C GLU A 47 4.92 -4.18 2.53
N ILE A 48 5.41 -3.23 1.71
CA ILE A 48 6.34 -3.52 0.61
C ILE A 48 7.67 -4.05 1.15
N PHE A 49 8.29 -3.36 2.10
CA PHE A 49 9.58 -3.75 2.66
C PHE A 49 9.53 -5.13 3.31
N GLU A 50 8.49 -5.40 4.10
CA GLU A 50 8.29 -6.68 4.75
C GLU A 50 7.96 -7.79 3.75
N GLY A 51 7.13 -7.51 2.75
CA GLY A 51 6.84 -8.42 1.65
C GLY A 51 8.09 -8.86 0.90
N ILE A 52 8.96 -7.90 0.53
CA ILE A 52 10.22 -8.18 -0.15
C ILE A 52 11.15 -9.00 0.75
N LYS A 53 11.34 -8.59 2.01
CA LYS A 53 12.21 -9.33 2.95
C LYS A 53 11.76 -10.78 3.13
N ARG A 54 10.46 -11.00 3.27
CA ARG A 54 9.87 -12.33 3.35
C ARG A 54 10.12 -13.13 2.07
N GLY A 55 9.84 -12.56 0.90
CA GLY A 55 10.07 -13.23 -0.39
C GLY A 55 11.54 -13.63 -0.60
N VAL A 56 12.49 -12.76 -0.23
CA VAL A 56 13.92 -13.08 -0.26
C VAL A 56 14.26 -14.23 0.69
N ALA A 57 13.69 -14.23 1.91
CA ALA A 57 13.91 -15.30 2.87
C ALA A 57 13.27 -16.63 2.43
N ASP A 58 12.11 -16.60 1.79
CA ASP A 58 11.45 -17.77 1.22
C ASP A 58 12.27 -18.38 0.07
N ALA A 59 12.77 -17.54 -0.84
CA ALA A 59 13.66 -17.96 -1.92
C ALA A 59 14.95 -18.59 -1.39
N ALA A 60 15.59 -17.96 -0.41
CA ALA A 60 16.81 -18.49 0.22
C ALA A 60 16.57 -19.83 0.93
N ALA A 61 15.37 -20.04 1.46
CA ALA A 61 14.98 -21.30 2.12
C ALA A 61 14.40 -22.34 1.15
N GLY A 62 14.39 -22.08 -0.16
CA GLY A 62 13.80 -22.97 -1.17
C GLY A 62 12.28 -23.09 -1.11
N ARG A 63 11.58 -22.20 -0.38
CA ARG A 63 10.11 -22.12 -0.33
C ARG A 63 9.58 -21.39 -1.57
N VAL A 64 9.84 -21.97 -2.73
CA VAL A 64 9.44 -21.46 -4.04
C VAL A 64 8.72 -22.54 -4.82
N VAL A 65 7.90 -22.14 -5.78
CA VAL A 65 7.24 -23.05 -6.73
C VAL A 65 7.98 -23.02 -8.07
N PRO A 66 8.03 -24.15 -8.81
CA PRO A 66 8.50 -24.16 -10.19
C PRO A 66 7.70 -23.21 -11.08
N HIS A 67 8.36 -22.62 -12.07
CA HIS A 67 7.73 -21.63 -12.96
C HIS A 67 6.50 -22.19 -13.70
N ASP A 68 6.61 -23.40 -14.25
CA ASP A 68 5.53 -24.02 -15.03
C ASP A 68 4.29 -24.29 -14.18
N GLU A 69 4.49 -24.67 -12.91
CA GLU A 69 3.40 -24.89 -11.96
C GLU A 69 2.71 -23.57 -11.58
N ALA A 70 3.49 -22.51 -11.34
CA ALA A 70 2.96 -21.18 -11.04
C ALA A 70 2.12 -20.62 -12.21
N MET A 71 2.59 -20.77 -13.45
CA MET A 71 1.87 -20.30 -14.62
C MET A 71 0.56 -21.07 -14.84
N ALA A 72 0.59 -22.40 -14.67
CA ALA A 72 -0.61 -23.22 -14.77
C ALA A 72 -1.69 -22.81 -13.75
N GLU A 73 -1.30 -22.48 -12.51
CA GLU A 73 -2.23 -21.99 -11.49
C GLU A 73 -2.83 -20.63 -11.87
N ILE A 74 -2.00 -19.70 -12.35
CA ILE A 74 -2.45 -18.36 -12.79
C ILE A 74 -3.46 -18.47 -13.93
N ASP A 75 -3.15 -19.27 -14.96
CA ASP A 75 -4.02 -19.45 -16.12
C ASP A 75 -5.38 -20.04 -15.70
N ALA A 76 -5.38 -21.06 -14.82
CA ALA A 76 -6.60 -21.65 -14.31
C ALA A 76 -7.48 -20.65 -13.53
N ILE A 77 -6.87 -19.74 -12.75
CA ILE A 77 -7.60 -18.68 -12.03
C ILE A 77 -8.23 -17.70 -13.02
N ILE A 78 -7.51 -17.32 -14.09
CA ILE A 78 -7.99 -16.41 -15.13
C ILE A 78 -9.18 -17.04 -15.86
N GLU A 79 -9.05 -18.27 -16.34
CA GLU A 79 -10.12 -18.99 -17.06
C GLU A 79 -11.39 -19.10 -16.20
N ALA A 80 -11.25 -19.44 -14.92
CA ALA A 80 -12.39 -19.52 -13.99
C ALA A 80 -13.08 -18.15 -13.80
N ALA A 81 -12.30 -17.07 -13.73
CA ALA A 81 -12.84 -15.72 -13.61
C ALA A 81 -13.58 -15.28 -14.88
N GLU A 82 -13.09 -15.66 -16.06
CA GLU A 82 -13.72 -15.38 -17.35
C GLU A 82 -15.02 -16.17 -17.53
N ALA A 83 -15.02 -17.48 -17.25
CA ALA A 83 -16.22 -18.31 -17.33
C ALA A 83 -17.34 -17.78 -16.41
N LYS A 84 -16.99 -17.33 -15.20
CA LYS A 84 -17.94 -16.71 -14.26
C LYS A 84 -18.52 -15.38 -14.78
N ARG A 85 -17.75 -14.60 -15.54
CA ARG A 85 -18.24 -13.37 -16.16
C ARG A 85 -19.18 -13.67 -17.33
N ALA A 86 -18.83 -14.65 -18.17
CA ALA A 86 -19.65 -15.07 -19.29
C ALA A 86 -20.99 -15.68 -18.86
N GLY A 87 -21.02 -16.47 -17.78
CA GLY A 87 -22.26 -17.06 -17.25
C GLY A 87 -23.17 -16.09 -16.47
N LYS A 88 -22.74 -14.85 -16.25
CA LYS A 88 -23.55 -13.78 -15.64
C LYS A 88 -24.17 -12.83 -16.67
N ALA A 89 -23.82 -12.98 -17.95
CA ALA A 89 -24.38 -12.24 -19.07
C ALA A 89 -25.68 -12.89 -19.57
#